data_AF-A0A7Y5T392-F1
#
_entry.id   AF-A0A7Y5T392-F1
#
_cell.length_a   1.000
_cell.length_b   1.000
_cell.length_c   1.000
_cell.angle_alpha   90.00
_cell.angle_beta   90.00
_cell.angle_gamma   90.00
#
_symmetry.space_group_name_H-M   'P 1'
#
loop_
_entity.id
_entity.type
_entity.pdbx_description
1 polymer ?
#
loop_
_entity_poly.entity_id
_entity_poly.type
_entity_poly.pdbx_seq_one_letter_code
_entity_poly.pdbx_strand_id
1 'polypeptide(L)'
;MIRKQVYTAGTLTVTREYVGGYEYVNNTLSFMGTAEGRATPVTGQTNWRYELDFKDHLGNVRATIADLNGDGARFYVGAKRRSGH
;
A
#
# COMPACT_ATOMS: atom_id res chain seq x y z
N MET A 1 16.44 6.41 5.41
CA MET A 1 15.85 6.24 4.07
C MET A 1 16.34 4.93 3.50
N ILE A 2 15.46 4.16 2.86
CA ILE A 2 15.82 2.91 2.18
C ILE A 2 15.40 3.01 0.71
N ARG A 3 16.21 2.50 -0.22
CA ARG A 3 15.91 2.46 -1.66
C ARG A 3 16.06 1.04 -2.19
N LYS A 4 15.13 0.61 -3.04
CA LYS A 4 15.18 -0.65 -3.81
C LYS A 4 15.08 -0.33 -5.30
N GLN A 5 15.97 -0.88 -6.11
CA GLN A 5 15.95 -0.77 -7.56
C GLN A 5 15.73 -2.14 -8.20
N VAL A 6 14.95 -2.18 -9.27
CA VAL A 6 14.71 -3.38 -10.08
C VAL A 6 15.21 -3.09 -11.49
N TYR A 7 16.05 -3.98 -12.01
CA TYR A 7 16.57 -3.92 -13.36
C TYR A 7 16.03 -5.10 -14.17
N THR A 8 15.53 -4.83 -15.37
CA THR A 8 15.08 -5.85 -16.32
C THR A 8 15.94 -5.72 -17.56
N ALA A 9 16.62 -6.82 -17.95
CA ALA A 9 17.56 -6.83 -19.07
C ALA A 9 18.61 -5.69 -19.03
N GLY A 10 19.11 -5.36 -17.84
CA GLY A 10 20.12 -4.30 -17.63
C GLY A 10 19.56 -2.87 -17.55
N THR A 11 18.26 -2.68 -17.84
CA THR A 11 17.59 -1.38 -17.76
C THR A 11 16.88 -1.22 -16.42
N LEU A 12 17.05 -0.07 -15.75
CA LEU A 12 16.30 0.27 -14.53
C LEU A 12 14.81 0.40 -14.87
N THR A 13 13.96 -0.44 -14.28
CA THR A 13 12.51 -0.45 -14.53
C THR A 13 11.71 0.14 -13.38
N VAL A 14 12.14 -0.10 -12.14
CA VAL A 14 11.43 0.39 -10.94
C VAL A 14 12.42 0.87 -9.88
N THR A 15 12.20 2.06 -9.36
CA THR A 15 12.82 2.55 -8.12
C THR A 15 11.75 2.68 -7.04
N ARG A 16 11.96 2.03 -5.89
CA ARG A 16 11.15 2.16 -4.68
C ARG A 16 11.93 2.87 -3.61
N GLU A 17 11.32 3.87 -2.98
CA GLU A 17 11.94 4.63 -1.89
C GLU A 17 11.05 4.61 -0.65
N TYR A 18 11.65 4.34 0.50
CA TYR A 18 11.00 4.34 1.80
C TYR A 18 11.60 5.46 2.66
N VAL A 19 10.77 6.44 2.94
CA VAL A 19 11.14 7.65 3.70
C VAL A 19 10.06 7.86 4.75
N GLY A 20 10.40 7.84 6.05
CA GLY A 20 9.47 8.26 7.11
C GLY A 20 8.10 7.56 7.16
N GLY A 21 7.99 6.31 6.70
CA GLY A 21 6.70 5.59 6.62
C GLY A 21 5.93 5.76 5.30
N TYR A 22 6.48 6.53 4.36
CA TYR A 22 5.97 6.72 3.01
C TYR A 22 6.71 5.79 2.03
N GLU A 23 5.99 5.17 1.08
CA GLU A 23 6.56 4.46 -0.07
C GLU A 23 6.36 5.30 -1.34
N TYR A 24 7.42 5.51 -2.10
CA TYR A 24 7.40 6.08 -3.44
C TYR A 24 7.80 5.02 -4.46
N VAL A 25 7.13 4.99 -5.61
CA VAL A 25 7.47 4.19 -6.78
C VAL A 25 7.74 5.15 -7.93
N ASN A 26 8.95 5.16 -8.47
CA ASN A 26 9.36 6.06 -9.56
C ASN A 26 8.98 7.52 -9.25
N ASN A 27 9.39 8.02 -8.08
CA ASN A 27 9.08 9.35 -7.54
C ASN A 27 7.59 9.67 -7.32
N THR A 28 6.68 8.72 -7.55
CA THR A 28 5.25 8.87 -7.32
C THR A 28 4.88 8.24 -5.98
N LEU A 29 4.12 8.95 -5.14
CA LEU A 29 3.66 8.42 -3.86
C LEU A 29 2.79 7.17 -4.08
N SER A 30 3.19 6.05 -3.48
CA SER A 30 2.46 4.78 -3.54
C SER A 30 1.56 4.58 -2.33
N PHE A 31 2.07 4.80 -1.12
CA PHE A 31 1.26 4.80 0.09
C PHE A 31 1.92 5.59 1.23
N MET A 32 1.10 5.96 2.22
CA MET A 32 1.52 6.52 3.51
C MET A 32 1.13 5.53 4.62
N GLY A 33 2.09 5.05 5.39
CA GLY A 33 1.83 4.15 6.52
C GLY A 33 1.21 4.90 7.71
N THR A 34 0.30 4.24 8.42
CA THR A 34 -0.28 4.72 9.68
C THR A 34 -0.13 3.64 10.75
N ALA A 35 -0.37 3.97 12.02
CA ALA A 35 -0.32 2.98 13.11
C ALA A 35 -1.29 1.81 12.88
N GLU A 36 -2.45 2.12 12.30
CA GLU A 36 -3.55 1.20 12.06
C GLU A 36 -3.55 0.61 10.65
N GLY A 37 -2.63 0.98 9.76
CA GLY A 37 -2.61 0.47 8.39
C GLY A 37 -1.95 1.42 7.41
N ARG A 38 -2.66 1.84 6.36
CA ARG A 38 -2.12 2.77 5.35
C ARG A 38 -3.18 3.56 4.58
N ALA A 39 -2.75 4.70 4.05
CA ALA A 39 -3.48 5.48 3.05
C ALA A 39 -2.83 5.34 1.68
N THR A 40 -3.63 5.16 0.64
CA THR A 40 -3.20 5.04 -0.77
C THR A 40 -3.93 6.08 -1.62
N PRO A 41 -3.25 6.78 -2.55
CA PRO A 41 -3.93 7.68 -3.47
C PRO A 41 -4.80 6.89 -4.45
N VAL A 42 -5.95 7.44 -4.82
CA VAL A 42 -6.77 6.89 -5.91
C VAL A 42 -6.27 7.49 -7.21
N THR A 43 -5.81 6.63 -8.13
CA THR A 43 -5.27 7.07 -9.43
C THR A 43 -6.26 7.99 -10.15
N GLY A 44 -5.78 9.19 -10.54
CA GLY A 44 -6.58 10.17 -11.28
C GLY A 44 -7.59 10.96 -10.45
N GLN A 45 -7.57 10.85 -9.12
CA GLN A 45 -8.45 11.59 -8.21
C GLN A 45 -7.65 12.24 -7.08
N THR A 46 -8.23 13.24 -6.43
CA THR A 46 -7.71 13.85 -5.19
C THR A 46 -8.09 13.06 -3.93
N ASN A 47 -8.82 11.95 -4.11
CA ASN A 47 -9.33 11.11 -3.04
C ASN A 47 -8.28 10.10 -2.55
N TRP A 48 -8.44 9.67 -1.29
CA TRP A 48 -7.60 8.69 -0.63
C TRP A 48 -8.39 7.45 -0.25
N ARG A 49 -7.76 6.28 -0.38
CA ARG A 49 -8.27 5.01 0.15
C ARG A 49 -7.51 4.64 1.41
N TYR A 50 -8.24 4.24 2.44
CA TYR A 50 -7.68 3.78 3.70
C TYR A 50 -7.84 2.27 3.83
N GLU A 51 -6.75 1.62 4.23
CA GLU A 51 -6.72 0.20 4.60
C GLU A 51 -6.38 0.14 6.08
N LEU A 52 -7.30 -0.39 6.88
CA LEU A 52 -7.18 -0.50 8.34
C LEU A 52 -7.00 -1.95 8.75
N ASP A 53 -5.92 -2.25 9.44
CA ASP A 53 -5.56 -3.56 9.96
C ASP A 53 -6.04 -3.71 11.41
N PHE A 54 -7.01 -4.60 11.62
CA PHE A 54 -7.41 -5.01 12.96
C PHE A 54 -6.43 -6.06 13.47
N LYS A 55 -5.65 -5.69 14.49
CA LYS A 55 -4.59 -6.52 15.06
C LYS A 55 -5.04 -7.15 16.38
N ASP A 56 -4.57 -8.36 16.65
CA ASP A 56 -4.70 -8.95 17.98
C ASP A 56 -3.67 -8.38 18.97
N HIS A 57 -3.74 -8.82 20.23
CA HIS A 57 -2.84 -8.36 21.30
C HIS A 57 -1.36 -8.71 21.06
N LEU A 58 -1.07 -9.61 20.11
CA LEU A 58 0.29 -9.99 19.72
C LEU A 58 0.76 -9.26 18.45
N GLY A 59 -0.08 -8.37 17.89
CA GLY A 59 0.23 -7.59 16.70
C GLY A 59 -0.06 -8.31 15.38
N ASN A 60 -0.64 -9.50 15.39
CA ASN A 60 -1.00 -10.19 14.14
C ASN A 60 -2.26 -9.57 13.53
N VAL A 61 -2.23 -9.31 12.22
CA VAL A 61 -3.40 -8.80 11.49
C VAL A 61 -4.45 -9.92 11.34
N ARG A 62 -5.65 -9.69 11.86
CA ARG A 62 -6.79 -10.62 11.81
C ARG A 62 -7.76 -10.30 10.68
N ALA A 63 -7.94 -9.02 10.40
CA ALA A 63 -8.76 -8.53 9.29
C ALA A 63 -8.18 -7.21 8.79
N THR A 64 -8.33 -6.96 7.49
CA THR A 64 -8.08 -5.64 6.90
C THR A 64 -9.38 -5.10 6.35
N ILE A 65 -9.73 -3.87 6.71
CA ILE A 65 -10.94 -3.18 6.27
C ILE A 65 -10.54 -2.14 5.25
N ALA A 66 -11.15 -2.19 4.07
CA ALA A 66 -10.94 -1.20 3.03
C ALA A 66 -12.15 -1.10 2.12
N ASP A 67 -12.38 0.09 1.57
CA ASP A 67 -13.26 0.27 0.42
C ASP A 67 -12.41 0.35 -0.85
N LEU A 68 -12.31 -0.78 -1.58
CA LEU A 68 -11.48 -0.87 -2.79
C LEU A 68 -12.22 -0.44 -4.05
N ASN A 69 -13.56 -0.44 -4.05
CA ASN A 69 -14.40 -0.27 -5.24
C ASN A 69 -15.47 0.82 -5.10
N GLY A 70 -15.48 1.56 -3.99
CA GLY A 70 -16.37 2.70 -3.76
C GLY A 70 -17.82 2.31 -3.46
N ASP A 71 -18.07 1.06 -3.05
CA ASP A 71 -19.41 0.55 -2.75
C ASP A 71 -19.66 0.29 -1.25
N GLY A 72 -18.75 0.75 -0.40
CA GLY A 72 -18.80 0.58 1.05
C GLY A 72 -17.59 -0.19 1.61
N ALA A 73 -17.39 -0.11 2.92
CA ALA A 73 -16.28 -0.80 3.59
C ALA A 73 -16.45 -2.33 3.52
N ARG A 74 -15.48 -3.03 2.92
CA ARG A 74 -15.45 -4.50 2.84
C ARG A 74 -14.38 -5.05 3.78
N PHE A 75 -14.70 -6.16 4.45
CA PHE A 75 -13.76 -6.91 5.27
C PHE A 75 -12.99 -7.90 4.40
N TYR A 76 -11.67 -7.77 4.35
CA TYR A 76 -10.79 -8.74 3.72
C TYR A 76 -10.15 -9.61 4.81
N VAL A 77 -10.43 -10.92 4.74
CA VAL A 77 -9.79 -11.95 5.57
C VAL A 77 -8.95 -12.81 4.64
N GLY A 78 -7.63 -12.70 4.72
CA GLY A 78 -6.68 -13.48 3.89
C GLY A 78 -6.09 -12.72 2.70
N ALA A 79 -4.90 -13.17 2.28
CA ALA A 79 -3.91 -12.44 1.48
C ALA A 79 -4.51 -11.61 0.33
N LYS A 80 -4.30 -10.28 0.41
CA LYS A 80 -4.50 -9.33 -0.67
C LYS A 80 -3.66 -9.77 -1.88
N ARG A 81 -4.29 -10.41 -2.87
CA ARG A 81 -3.63 -10.71 -4.14
C ARG A 81 -3.36 -9.38 -4.87
N ARG A 82 -2.15 -8.85 -4.72
CA ARG A 82 -1.66 -7.75 -5.57
C ARG A 82 -1.55 -8.31 -7.00
N SER A 83 -2.51 -7.99 -7.85
CA SER A 83 -2.39 -8.17 -9.30
C SER A 83 -1.42 -7.10 -9.80
N GLY A 84 -0.16 -7.50 -10.04
CA GLY A 84 0.79 -6.68 -10.80
C GLY A 84 0.63 -6.97 -12.28
N HIS A 85 0.35 -5.94 -13.07
CA HIS A 85 0.68 -5.88 -14.50
C HIS A 85 2.09 -5.27 -14.62
#